data_AF-A0AAN5Z5B1-F1
#
_entry.id   AF-A0AAN5Z5B1-F1
#
_cell.length_a   1.000
_cell.length_b   1.000
_cell.length_c   1.000
_cell.angle_alpha   90.00
_cell.angle_beta   90.00
_cell.angle_gamma   90.00
#
_symmetry.space_group_name_H-M   'P 1'
#
loop_
_entity.id
_entity.type
_entity.pdbx_description
1 polymer ?
#
loop_
_entity_poly.entity_id
_entity_poly.type
_entity_poly.pdbx_seq_one_letter_code
_entity_poly.pdbx_strand_id
1 'polypeptide(L)'
;MISITYEVDRKTDIELVLNNPNSQQIVPALYFSNGNNDFDDREFDNPPCVGRYTVLRPIYNNTNNTPINSEVRMRVSSRKLICASPLFRTMLQGPWSEAAPWPASIRQINTSEWDATALAIVMDMIHGRYRGLPRNMNLSALHSYWES
;
A
#
# COMPACT_ATOMS: atom_id res chain seq x y z
N MET A 1 20.71 -3.62 -3.75
CA MET A 1 19.33 -3.49 -3.23
C MET A 1 18.80 -2.13 -3.66
N ILE A 2 17.68 -2.09 -4.38
CA ILE A 2 17.08 -0.84 -4.85
C ILE A 2 16.22 -0.28 -3.71
N SER A 3 16.33 1.03 -3.43
CA SER A 3 15.47 1.73 -2.46
C SER A 3 14.75 2.87 -3.16
N ILE A 4 13.42 2.92 -3.06
CA ILE A 4 12.57 3.94 -3.68
C ILE A 4 11.82 4.69 -2.60
N THR A 5 11.73 6.01 -2.72
CA THR A 5 10.89 6.84 -1.84
C THR A 5 9.62 7.27 -2.56
N TYR A 6 8.47 7.09 -1.90
CA TYR A 6 7.16 7.53 -2.36
C TYR A 6 6.57 8.58 -1.41
N GLU A 7 6.34 9.79 -1.92
CA GLU A 7 5.81 10.90 -1.14
C GLU A 7 4.27 10.90 -1.16
N VAL A 8 3.66 10.59 -0.01
CA VAL A 8 2.20 10.56 0.14
C VAL A 8 1.65 11.89 0.64
N ASP A 9 2.31 12.55 1.59
CA ASP A 9 1.92 13.87 2.12
C ASP A 9 3.08 14.86 2.01
N ARG A 10 2.81 16.16 2.13
CA ARG A 10 3.83 17.21 2.27
C ARG A 10 4.26 17.43 3.73
N LYS A 11 3.42 17.05 4.70
CA LYS A 11 3.71 17.15 6.14
C LYS A 11 3.93 15.77 6.73
N THR A 12 5.03 15.16 6.33
CA THR A 12 5.39 13.78 6.67
C THR A 12 6.15 13.73 7.98
N ASP A 13 5.65 12.94 8.92
CA ASP A 13 6.27 12.65 10.22
C ASP A 13 6.44 11.14 10.44
N ILE A 14 5.99 10.32 9.48
CA ILE A 14 6.19 8.88 9.45
C ILE A 14 6.81 8.46 8.10
N GLU A 15 7.77 7.54 8.17
CA GLU A 15 8.33 6.81 7.04
C GLU A 15 7.99 5.33 7.21
N LEU A 16 7.06 4.84 6.37
CA LEU A 16 6.70 3.43 6.30
C LEU A 16 7.68 2.73 5.37
N VAL A 17 8.48 1.81 5.90
CA VAL A 17 9.53 1.09 5.18
C VAL A 17 9.01 -0.31 4.84
N LEU A 18 8.68 -0.54 3.58
CA LEU A 18 8.28 -1.83 3.03
C LEU A 18 9.52 -2.57 2.53
N ASN A 19 9.90 -3.62 3.24
CA ASN A 19 11.02 -4.49 2.92
C ASN A 19 10.53 -5.71 2.12
N ASN A 20 11.21 -6.05 1.02
CA ASN A 20 10.87 -7.20 0.17
C ASN A 20 9.39 -7.21 -0.23
N PRO A 21 8.96 -6.24 -1.06
CA PRO A 21 7.56 -6.11 -1.45
C PRO A 21 7.02 -7.41 -2.08
N ASN A 22 5.76 -7.72 -1.78
CA ASN A 22 5.01 -8.88 -2.27
C ASN A 22 5.76 -10.23 -2.17
N SER A 23 6.44 -10.46 -1.05
CA SER A 23 7.15 -11.73 -0.79
C SER A 23 6.23 -12.97 -0.80
N GLN A 24 4.92 -12.76 -0.60
CA GLN A 24 3.89 -13.80 -0.66
C GLN A 24 3.27 -13.99 -2.06
N GLN A 25 3.72 -13.24 -3.07
CA GLN A 25 3.20 -13.30 -4.45
C GLN A 25 1.67 -13.15 -4.51
N ILE A 26 1.09 -12.34 -3.63
CA ILE A 26 -0.34 -12.06 -3.62
C ILE A 26 -0.64 -11.16 -4.82
N VAL A 27 -1.25 -11.77 -5.83
CA VAL A 27 -1.93 -11.04 -6.93
C VAL A 27 -3.41 -10.99 -6.56
N PRO A 28 -4.05 -9.81 -6.54
CA PRO A 28 -5.49 -9.74 -6.32
C PRO A 28 -6.22 -10.38 -7.51
N ALA A 29 -6.53 -11.68 -7.42
CA ALA A 29 -7.49 -12.34 -8.30
C ALA A 29 -8.90 -12.06 -7.75
N LEU A 30 -9.69 -11.27 -8.48
CA LEU A 30 -11.09 -11.02 -8.14
C LEU A 30 -11.97 -12.02 -8.90
N TYR A 31 -12.45 -13.05 -8.20
CA TYR A 31 -13.44 -13.97 -8.76
C TYR A 31 -14.82 -13.32 -8.72
N PHE A 32 -15.36 -12.96 -9.88
CA PHE A 32 -16.74 -12.51 -10.00
C PHE A 32 -17.63 -13.73 -10.22
N SER A 33 -18.51 -14.05 -9.26
CA SER A 33 -19.65 -14.92 -9.53
C SER A 33 -20.65 -14.12 -10.35
N ASN A 34 -20.52 -14.19 -11.68
CA ASN A 34 -21.64 -13.85 -12.54
C ASN A 34 -22.67 -14.97 -12.35
N GLY A 35 -23.96 -14.68 -12.26
CA GLY A 35 -25.01 -15.67 -11.95
C GLY A 35 -25.20 -16.80 -12.98
N ASN A 36 -24.28 -16.94 -13.94
CA ASN A 36 -24.14 -18.07 -14.84
C ASN A 36 -22.80 -18.73 -14.49
N ASN A 37 -22.76 -20.05 -14.37
CA ASN A 37 -21.62 -20.85 -13.86
C ASN A 37 -20.30 -20.77 -14.66
N ASP A 38 -20.09 -19.73 -15.47
CA ASP A 38 -18.81 -19.38 -16.08
C ASP A 38 -18.02 -18.48 -15.12
N PHE A 39 -16.98 -19.07 -14.52
CA PHE A 39 -15.94 -18.34 -13.81
C PHE A 39 -15.12 -17.57 -14.85
N ASP A 40 -15.51 -16.33 -15.13
CA ASP A 40 -14.72 -15.40 -15.92
C ASP A 40 -13.51 -14.98 -15.05
N ASP A 41 -12.42 -15.76 -15.10
CA ASP A 41 -11.11 -15.42 -14.56
C ASP A 41 -10.54 -14.23 -15.34
N ARG A 42 -11.13 -13.05 -15.15
CA ARG A 42 -10.56 -11.81 -15.68
C ARG A 42 -9.36 -11.47 -14.82
N GLU A 43 -8.23 -12.03 -15.22
CA GLU A 43 -6.91 -11.58 -14.81
C GLU A 43 -6.90 -10.05 -14.96
N PHE A 44 -6.72 -9.38 -13.83
CA PHE A 44 -6.78 -7.94 -13.80
C PHE A 44 -5.57 -7.43 -14.58
N ASP A 45 -5.76 -6.93 -15.81
CA ASP A 45 -4.76 -6.12 -16.53
C ASP A 45 -4.59 -4.78 -15.79
N ASN A 46 -4.10 -4.82 -14.56
CA ASN A 46 -3.54 -3.65 -13.89
C ASN A 46 -2.05 -3.67 -14.23
N PRO A 47 -1.62 -3.05 -15.34
CA PRO A 47 -0.19 -2.91 -15.55
C PRO A 47 0.39 -2.28 -14.28
N PRO A 48 1.51 -2.83 -13.78
CA PRO A 48 2.13 -2.33 -12.58
C PRO A 48 2.31 -0.82 -12.73
N CYS A 49 1.99 -0.08 -11.66
CA CYS A 49 2.49 1.27 -11.52
C CYS A 49 2.01 2.24 -12.62
N VAL A 50 0.70 2.51 -12.72
CA VAL A 50 0.13 3.54 -13.63
C VAL A 50 0.11 4.92 -12.97
N GLY A 51 0.20 5.98 -13.77
CA GLY A 51 0.09 7.36 -13.29
C GLY A 51 1.22 7.71 -12.32
N ARG A 52 0.89 8.19 -11.12
CA ARG A 52 1.89 8.55 -10.09
C ARG A 52 2.62 7.36 -9.50
N TYR A 53 2.08 6.15 -9.63
CA TYR A 53 2.69 4.94 -9.10
C TYR A 53 3.81 4.43 -9.99
N THR A 54 4.00 5.00 -11.20
CA THR A 54 5.12 4.69 -12.12
C THR A 54 6.49 4.76 -11.46
N VAL A 55 6.65 5.57 -10.41
CA VAL A 55 7.86 5.64 -9.58
C VAL A 55 8.23 4.29 -8.95
N LEU A 56 7.27 3.40 -8.74
CA LEU A 56 7.49 2.06 -8.21
C LEU A 56 7.88 1.06 -9.30
N ARG A 57 7.77 1.37 -10.60
CA ARG A 57 8.14 0.44 -11.68
C ARG A 57 9.52 -0.21 -11.54
N PRO A 58 10.58 0.50 -11.10
CA PRO A 58 11.91 -0.10 -11.01
C PRO A 58 12.01 -1.26 -10.02
N ILE A 59 11.02 -1.48 -9.15
CA ILE A 59 10.99 -2.64 -8.24
C ILE A 59 10.30 -3.86 -8.86
N TYR A 60 9.65 -3.72 -10.02
CA TYR A 60 8.99 -4.83 -10.70
C TYR A 60 9.81 -5.28 -11.90
N ASN A 61 9.96 -6.60 -12.07
CA ASN A 61 10.64 -7.17 -13.22
C ASN A 61 9.78 -6.98 -14.48
N ASN A 62 10.39 -6.51 -15.56
CA ASN A 62 9.71 -6.18 -16.81
C ASN A 62 9.12 -7.40 -17.55
N THR A 63 9.59 -8.62 -17.24
CA THR A 63 9.10 -9.85 -17.89
C THR A 63 7.90 -10.50 -17.20
N ASN A 64 7.94 -10.60 -15.86
CA ASN A 64 6.95 -11.37 -15.09
C ASN A 64 6.20 -10.52 -14.06
N ASN A 65 6.46 -9.22 -14.03
CA ASN A 65 5.89 -8.29 -13.08
C ASN A 65 6.09 -8.67 -11.60
N THR A 66 7.13 -9.45 -11.31
CA THR A 66 7.46 -9.89 -9.96
C THR A 66 8.34 -8.85 -9.27
N PRO A 67 8.14 -8.59 -7.97
CA PRO A 67 9.00 -7.68 -7.24
C PRO A 67 10.39 -8.28 -7.08
N ILE A 68 11.40 -7.43 -7.26
CA ILE A 68 12.78 -7.74 -6.92
C ILE A 68 13.07 -7.37 -5.47
N ASN A 69 14.14 -7.93 -4.90
CA ASN A 69 14.62 -7.55 -3.58
C ASN A 69 14.91 -6.03 -3.54
N SER A 70 14.04 -5.31 -2.83
CA SER A 70 13.97 -3.87 -2.82
C SER A 70 13.32 -3.37 -1.53
N GLU A 71 13.51 -2.08 -1.27
CA GLU A 71 12.94 -1.34 -0.16
C GLU A 71 12.11 -0.18 -0.70
N VAL A 72 10.88 -0.03 -0.21
CA VAL A 72 10.01 1.10 -0.56
C VAL A 72 9.73 1.92 0.69
N ARG A 73 10.15 3.18 0.69
CA ARG A 73 9.94 4.14 1.78
C ARG A 73 8.78 5.05 1.44
N MET A 74 7.63 4.87 2.08
CA MET A 74 6.47 5.73 1.89
C MET A 74 6.42 6.79 3.00
N ARG A 75 6.46 8.06 2.62
CA ARG A 75 6.37 9.17 3.58
C ARG A 75 4.94 9.60 3.77
N VAL A 76 4.43 9.44 4.98
CA VAL A 76 3.01 9.57 5.35
C VAL A 76 2.86 10.47 6.59
N SER A 77 1.62 10.91 6.85
CA SER A 77 1.26 11.74 7.99
C SER A 77 0.56 10.92 9.08
N SER A 78 1.16 10.87 10.28
CA SER A 78 0.59 10.25 11.49
C SER A 78 -0.83 10.73 11.77
N ARG A 79 -1.06 12.05 11.63
CA ARG A 79 -2.36 12.67 11.85
C ARG A 79 -3.44 12.08 10.93
N LYS A 80 -3.10 11.81 9.67
CA LYS A 80 -4.02 11.23 8.69
C LYS A 80 -4.25 9.75 8.97
N LEU A 81 -3.19 8.99 9.28
CA LEU A 81 -3.29 7.58 9.66
C LEU A 81 -4.17 7.37 10.91
N ILE A 82 -3.90 8.13 11.98
CA ILE A 82 -4.67 8.11 13.24
C ILE A 82 -6.14 8.47 13.01
N CYS A 83 -6.40 9.43 12.13
CA CYS A 83 -7.76 9.86 11.81
C CYS A 83 -8.53 8.80 11.02
N ALA A 84 -7.86 8.08 10.11
CA ALA A 84 -8.51 7.13 9.21
C ALA A 84 -8.65 5.72 9.81
N SER A 85 -7.81 5.34 10.77
CA SER A 85 -7.78 3.97 11.31
C SER A 85 -7.57 3.92 12.83
N PRO A 86 -8.48 3.27 13.58
CA PRO A 86 -8.27 2.97 14.99
C PRO A 86 -7.00 2.15 15.26
N LEU A 87 -6.62 1.25 14.34
CA LEU A 87 -5.38 0.48 14.45
C LEU A 87 -4.14 1.38 14.44
N PHE A 88 -4.00 2.30 13.46
CA PHE A 88 -2.91 3.26 13.47
C PHE A 88 -2.96 4.21 14.69
N ARG A 89 -4.15 4.51 15.22
CA ARG A 89 -4.28 5.27 16.46
C ARG A 89 -3.68 4.54 17.66
N THR A 90 -4.05 3.28 17.87
CA THR A 90 -3.53 2.48 18.99
C THR A 90 -2.03 2.19 18.84
N MET A 91 -1.59 1.95 17.61
CA MET A 91 -0.18 1.74 17.25
C MET A 91 0.69 2.98 17.55
N LEU A 92 0.26 4.16 17.08
CA LEU A 92 1.06 5.39 17.14
C LEU A 92 0.95 6.17 18.46
N GLN A 93 -0.16 5.99 19.19
CA GLN A 93 -0.43 6.66 20.48
C GLN A 93 -0.33 5.72 21.69
N GLY A 94 -0.21 4.41 21.47
CA GLY A 94 -0.12 3.41 22.54
C GLY A 94 1.25 3.36 23.22
N PRO A 95 1.51 2.37 24.09
CA PRO A 95 2.79 2.21 24.79
C PRO A 95 3.87 1.48 23.95
N TRP A 96 3.61 1.25 22.67
CA TRP A 96 4.48 0.46 21.80
C TRP A 96 5.79 1.21 21.49
N SER A 97 6.85 0.51 21.09
CA SER A 97 8.06 1.14 20.53
C SER A 97 7.71 2.03 19.33
N GLU A 98 6.64 1.62 18.62
CA GLU A 98 5.75 2.34 17.71
C GLU A 98 5.41 3.78 18.10
N ALA A 99 5.44 4.10 19.40
CA ALA A 99 4.98 5.33 20.03
C ALA A 99 6.08 6.14 20.74
N ALA A 100 7.32 5.64 20.79
CA ALA A 100 8.44 6.35 21.40
C ALA A 100 8.90 7.55 20.53
N PRO A 101 9.24 8.70 21.14
CA PRO A 101 9.90 9.80 20.44
C PRO A 101 11.39 9.46 20.27
N TRP A 102 11.77 8.99 19.09
CA TRP A 102 13.17 8.79 18.73
C TRP A 102 13.79 10.12 18.26
N PRO A 103 15.11 10.37 18.42
CA PRO A 103 15.71 11.69 18.19
C PRO A 103 15.81 12.09 16.71
N ALA A 104 15.25 11.31 15.79
CA ALA A 104 15.17 11.65 14.37
C ALA A 104 13.76 12.18 14.04
N SER A 105 13.70 13.30 13.33
CA SER A 105 12.50 14.06 12.96
C SER A 105 11.39 13.31 12.20
N ILE A 106 11.56 12.02 11.91
CA ILE A 106 10.61 11.16 11.19
C ILE A 106 10.60 9.77 11.85
N ARG A 107 9.42 9.32 12.30
CA ARG A 107 9.23 7.98 12.88
C ARG A 107 9.24 6.92 11.77
N GLN A 108 9.98 5.83 11.96
CA GLN A 108 9.97 4.71 11.02
C GLN A 108 9.06 3.57 11.49
N ILE A 109 8.30 3.01 10.55
CA ILE A 109 7.48 1.80 10.76
C ILE A 109 7.89 0.80 9.70
N ASN A 110 8.37 -0.37 10.11
CA ASN A 110 8.77 -1.42 9.18
C ASN A 110 7.59 -2.34 8.87
N THR A 111 7.47 -2.72 7.61
CA THR A 111 6.51 -3.72 7.15
C THR A 111 7.10 -4.55 6.02
N SER A 112 6.50 -5.70 5.74
CA SER A 112 6.92 -6.65 4.69
C SER A 112 5.69 -7.29 4.09
N GLU A 113 5.87 -8.11 3.04
CA GLU A 113 4.82 -8.94 2.43
C GLU A 113 3.79 -8.21 1.58
N TRP A 114 3.52 -6.91 1.83
CA TRP A 114 2.58 -6.12 1.03
C TRP A 114 3.07 -5.88 -0.40
N ASP A 115 2.13 -5.85 -1.34
CA ASP A 115 2.38 -5.25 -2.65
C ASP A 115 2.57 -3.73 -2.52
N ALA A 116 3.66 -3.23 -3.09
CA ALA A 116 4.04 -1.83 -2.95
C ALA A 116 3.04 -0.87 -3.60
N THR A 117 2.47 -1.25 -4.76
CA THR A 117 1.50 -0.42 -5.47
C THR A 117 0.18 -0.38 -4.73
N ALA A 118 -0.32 -1.54 -4.28
CA ALA A 118 -1.54 -1.64 -3.49
C ALA A 118 -1.43 -0.82 -2.18
N LEU A 119 -0.32 -0.98 -1.46
CA LEU A 119 -0.08 -0.22 -0.23
C LEU A 119 -0.01 1.30 -0.50
N ALA A 120 0.65 1.73 -1.58
CA ALA A 120 0.72 3.13 -1.97
C ALA A 120 -0.67 3.73 -2.30
N ILE A 121 -1.55 2.94 -2.93
CA ILE A 121 -2.94 3.33 -3.20
C ILE A 121 -3.71 3.53 -1.89
N VAL A 122 -3.63 2.57 -0.96
CA VAL A 122 -4.28 2.66 0.36
C VAL A 122 -3.80 3.89 1.12
N MET A 123 -2.48 4.14 1.11
CA MET A 123 -1.91 5.33 1.76
C MET A 123 -2.43 6.61 1.10
N ASP A 124 -2.47 6.72 -0.23
CA ASP A 124 -3.06 7.88 -0.91
C ASP A 124 -4.55 8.08 -0.56
N MET A 125 -5.34 7.01 -0.44
CA MET A 125 -6.74 7.08 -0.02
C MET A 125 -6.87 7.66 1.39
N ILE A 126 -6.09 7.15 2.35
CA ILE A 126 -6.07 7.64 3.74
C ILE A 126 -5.71 9.13 3.79
N HIS A 127 -4.80 9.58 2.94
CA HIS A 127 -4.35 10.99 2.92
C HIS A 127 -5.29 11.92 2.17
N GLY A 128 -6.27 11.37 1.46
CA GLY A 128 -7.26 12.10 0.70
C GLY A 128 -6.83 12.48 -0.71
N ARG A 129 -5.85 11.75 -1.27
CA ARG A 129 -5.30 11.98 -2.61
C ARG A 129 -6.04 11.19 -3.68
N TYR A 130 -7.37 11.30 -3.68
CA TYR A 130 -8.26 10.53 -4.56
C TYR A 130 -8.17 10.93 -6.04
N ARG A 131 -7.78 12.18 -6.34
CA ARG A 131 -7.63 12.66 -7.73
C ARG A 131 -6.53 11.87 -8.39
N GLY A 132 -6.78 11.15 -9.48
CA GLY A 132 -5.76 10.36 -10.19
C GLY A 132 -5.55 8.95 -9.65
N LEU A 133 -6.38 8.50 -8.70
CA LEU A 133 -6.58 7.06 -8.49
C LEU A 133 -7.24 6.46 -9.74
N PRO A 134 -6.98 5.18 -10.06
CA PRO A 134 -7.74 4.48 -11.08
C PRO A 134 -9.23 4.59 -10.76
N ARG A 135 -10.02 5.23 -11.64
CA ARG A 135 -11.47 5.43 -11.41
C ARG A 135 -12.27 4.14 -11.44
N ASN A 136 -11.69 3.09 -12.02
CA ASN A 136 -12.22 1.73 -12.01
C ASN A 136 -11.43 0.93 -10.96
N MET A 137 -11.86 0.98 -9.70
CA MET A 137 -11.46 0.04 -8.65
C MET A 137 -12.74 -0.61 -8.14
N ASN A 138 -12.86 -1.93 -8.21
CA ASN A 138 -14.11 -2.59 -7.85
C ASN A 138 -14.29 -2.56 -6.32
N LEU A 139 -15.45 -2.08 -5.85
CA LEU A 139 -15.77 -1.74 -4.45
C LEU A 139 -15.78 -2.94 -3.48
N SER A 140 -15.74 -4.17 -4.00
CA SER A 140 -15.79 -5.40 -3.21
C SER A 140 -14.54 -5.64 -2.33
N ALA A 141 -13.41 -4.99 -2.61
CA ALA A 141 -12.18 -5.09 -1.81
C ALA A 141 -12.26 -4.44 -0.41
N LEU A 142 -13.27 -3.60 -0.16
CA LEU A 142 -13.53 -3.00 1.16
C LEU A 142 -14.45 -3.84 2.05
N HIS A 143 -15.17 -4.81 1.48
CA HIS A 143 -16.21 -5.56 2.20
C HIS A 143 -15.66 -6.77 2.98
N SER A 144 -14.51 -7.34 2.60
CA SER A 144 -13.95 -8.53 3.28
C SER A 144 -13.14 -8.21 4.55
N TYR A 145 -13.06 -6.95 4.98
CA TYR A 145 -12.23 -6.52 6.13
C TYR A 145 -13.03 -6.16 7.39
N TRP A 146 -14.35 -6.39 7.43
CA TRP A 146 -15.21 -6.09 8.60
C TRP A 146 -15.81 -7.33 9.29
N GLU A 147 -15.42 -8.54 8.89
CA GLU A 147 -15.76 -9.79 9.60
C GLU A 147 -14.49 -10.61 9.85
N SER A 148 -13.70 -10.21 10.85
CA SER A 148 -12.76 -11.07 11.60
C SER A 148 -12.43 -10.42 12.94
#